data_AF-A0A2V7STV8-F1
#
_entry.id   AF-A0A2V7STV8-F1
#
_cell.length_a   1.000
_cell.length_b   1.000
_cell.length_c   1.000
_cell.angle_alpha   90.00
_cell.angle_beta   90.00
_cell.angle_gamma   90.00
#
_symmetry.space_group_name_H-M   'P 1'
#
loop_
_entity.id
_entity.type
_entity.pdbx_description
1 polymer ?
#
loop_
_entity_poly.entity_id
_entity_poly.type
_entity_poly.pdbx_seq_one_letter_code
_entity_poly.pdbx_strand_id
1 'polypeptide(L)'
;MPISGRVRSTLRSDDDGGAEAVRILPRMSAARQSFGELGERIAERWLRERGWRVVQRRFRSGHRDIDLVVERDGVVAFVEVKARRGDRFGGPVEAVNWRKQKELGRSARVWVSRHGRSHDAYRFDVVGVLVEGQRVRIRHVEDAFPLHLSA
;
A
#
# COMPACT_ATOMS: atom_id res chain seq x y z
N MET A 1 -9.94 -44.17 2.38
CA MET A 1 -9.95 -43.14 1.31
C MET A 1 -10.19 -41.77 1.95
N PRO A 2 -9.31 -40.79 1.69
CA PRO A 2 -9.76 -39.42 1.47
C PRO A 2 -9.32 -38.92 0.08
N ILE A 3 -10.15 -38.05 -0.45
CA ILE A 3 -10.18 -37.60 -1.85
C ILE A 3 -9.15 -36.49 -2.04
N SER A 4 -8.28 -36.68 -3.01
CA SER A 4 -7.28 -35.72 -3.50
C SER A 4 -7.96 -34.45 -4.03
N GLY A 5 -7.60 -33.30 -3.45
CA GLY A 5 -7.87 -31.97 -4.01
C GLY A 5 -6.56 -31.23 -4.34
N ARG A 6 -5.79 -31.75 -5.30
CA ARG A 6 -4.55 -31.13 -5.79
C ARG A 6 -4.89 -29.79 -6.45
N VAL A 7 -4.57 -28.67 -5.79
CA VAL A 7 -4.64 -27.33 -6.39
C VAL A 7 -3.52 -27.23 -7.41
N ARG A 8 -3.85 -27.26 -8.70
CA ARG A 8 -2.90 -26.98 -9.79
C ARG A 8 -2.68 -25.47 -9.86
N SER A 9 -1.50 -25.03 -9.41
CA SER A 9 -0.92 -23.74 -9.78
C SER A 9 -0.56 -23.76 -11.26
N THR A 10 -1.36 -23.13 -12.11
CA THR A 10 -0.91 -22.77 -13.46
C THR A 10 -0.04 -21.52 -13.35
N LEU A 11 1.27 -21.74 -13.33
CA LEU A 11 2.26 -20.72 -13.65
C LEU A 11 2.09 -20.35 -15.14
N ARG A 12 1.74 -19.10 -15.41
CA ARG A 12 2.07 -18.43 -16.66
C ARG A 12 2.89 -17.20 -16.29
N SER A 13 4.08 -17.16 -16.85
CA SER A 13 5.10 -16.13 -16.68
C SER A 13 4.66 -14.88 -17.41
N ASP A 14 4.46 -13.80 -16.68
CA ASP A 14 4.49 -12.43 -17.21
C ASP A 14 5.39 -11.62 -16.25
N ASP A 15 6.48 -11.08 -16.79
CA ASP A 15 7.56 -10.33 -16.13
C ASP A 15 7.10 -8.95 -15.60
N ASP A 16 6.09 -8.91 -14.72
CA ASP A 16 5.56 -7.68 -14.11
C ASP A 16 5.46 -7.83 -12.58
N GLY A 17 6.53 -7.47 -11.87
CA GLY A 17 6.68 -7.66 -10.43
C GLY A 17 5.43 -7.35 -9.58
N GLY A 18 4.92 -8.40 -8.92
CA GLY A 18 4.35 -8.32 -7.57
C GLY A 18 2.83 -8.16 -7.40
N ALA A 19 1.98 -8.49 -8.38
CA ALA A 19 0.52 -8.48 -8.15
C ALA A 19 0.04 -9.80 -7.53
N GLU A 20 -0.54 -9.74 -6.32
CA GLU A 20 -1.14 -10.92 -5.65
C GLU A 20 -2.66 -10.81 -5.62
N ALA A 21 -3.34 -11.90 -5.98
CA ALA A 21 -4.80 -12.00 -5.95
C ALA A 21 -5.27 -12.59 -4.61
N VAL A 22 -6.05 -11.83 -3.84
CA VAL A 22 -6.62 -12.26 -2.57
C VAL A 22 -8.15 -12.32 -2.69
N ARG A 23 -8.75 -13.47 -2.36
CA ARG A 23 -10.21 -13.64 -2.34
C ARG A 23 -10.76 -13.43 -0.94
N ILE A 24 -10.82 -12.18 -0.47
CA ILE A 24 -11.51 -11.88 0.80
C ILE A 24 -12.06 -10.45 0.75
N LEU A 25 -13.39 -10.30 0.75
CA LEU A 25 -14.04 -9.12 1.31
C LEU A 25 -14.75 -9.54 2.61
N PRO A 26 -14.52 -8.84 3.74
CA PRO A 26 -15.37 -9.01 4.91
C PRO A 26 -16.80 -8.59 4.56
N ARG A 27 -17.79 -9.23 5.19
CA ARG A 27 -19.21 -8.84 5.07
C ARG A 27 -19.33 -7.36 5.45
N MET A 28 -19.67 -6.51 4.48
CA MET A 28 -19.75 -5.07 4.67
C MET A 28 -20.95 -4.75 5.57
N SER A 29 -20.72 -4.12 6.72
CA SER A 29 -21.79 -3.39 7.41
C SER A 29 -21.92 -2.01 6.77
N ALA A 30 -23.16 -1.58 6.57
CA ALA A 30 -23.56 -0.38 5.86
C ALA A 30 -23.27 0.92 6.63
N ALA A 31 -22.03 1.13 7.08
CA ALA A 31 -21.53 2.47 7.34
C ALA A 31 -20.99 3.02 6.02
N ARG A 32 -21.36 4.26 5.72
CA ARG A 32 -21.15 5.01 4.46
C ARG A 32 -19.67 5.34 4.21
N GLN A 33 -18.81 4.34 4.24
CA GLN A 33 -17.38 4.51 4.08
C GLN A 33 -17.07 4.83 2.61
N SER A 34 -16.22 5.83 2.39
CA SER A 34 -15.78 6.15 1.04
C SER A 34 -14.94 5.00 0.46
N PHE A 35 -14.96 4.85 -0.86
CA PHE A 35 -14.21 3.79 -1.53
C PHE A 35 -12.68 3.89 -1.30
N GLY A 36 -12.16 5.11 -1.12
CA GLY A 36 -10.75 5.34 -0.78
C GLY A 36 -10.39 4.74 0.59
N GLU A 37 -11.20 5.02 1.60
CA GLU A 37 -11.00 4.48 2.95
C GLU A 37 -11.17 2.96 3.01
N LEU A 38 -12.02 2.38 2.15
CA LEU A 38 -12.09 0.92 2.01
C LEU A 38 -10.75 0.37 1.51
N GLY A 39 -10.17 1.03 0.50
CA GLY A 39 -8.84 0.70 -0.01
C GLY A 39 -7.75 0.80 1.05
N GLU A 40 -7.73 1.89 1.83
CA GLU A 40 -6.78 2.08 2.94
C GLU A 40 -6.83 0.90 3.92
N ARG A 41 -8.03 0.47 4.33
CA ARG A 41 -8.18 -0.67 5.26
C ARG A 41 -7.75 -2.00 4.66
N ILE A 42 -8.02 -2.20 3.37
CA ILE A 42 -7.60 -3.41 2.65
C ILE A 42 -6.07 -3.46 2.56
N ALA A 43 -5.43 -2.36 2.16
CA ALA A 43 -3.98 -2.23 2.08
C ALA A 43 -3.34 -2.45 3.45
N GLU A 44 -3.88 -1.82 4.49
CA GLU A 44 -3.41 -1.98 5.87
C GLU A 44 -3.42 -3.44 6.33
N ARG A 45 -4.55 -4.13 6.12
CA ARG A 45 -4.67 -5.56 6.46
C ARG A 45 -3.64 -6.39 5.71
N TRP A 46 -3.53 -6.18 4.40
CA TRP A 46 -2.61 -6.92 3.54
C TRP A 46 -1.13 -6.72 3.92
N LEU A 47 -0.76 -5.50 4.31
CA LEU A 47 0.58 -5.16 4.81
C LEU A 47 0.86 -5.85 6.15
N ARG A 48 -0.11 -5.84 7.09
CA ARG A 48 0.01 -6.53 8.38
C ARG A 48 0.21 -8.03 8.23
N GLU A 49 -0.53 -8.66 7.31
CA GLU A 49 -0.37 -10.09 6.99
C GLU A 49 1.03 -10.42 6.43
N ARG A 50 1.78 -9.41 5.96
CA ARG A 50 3.17 -9.50 5.46
C ARG A 50 4.23 -9.03 6.46
N GLY A 51 3.85 -8.91 7.73
CA GLY A 51 4.77 -8.57 8.82
C GLY A 51 5.07 -7.07 8.95
N TRP A 52 4.38 -6.20 8.20
CA TRP A 52 4.49 -4.76 8.42
C TRP A 52 3.70 -4.34 9.65
N ARG A 53 4.34 -3.58 10.54
CA ARG A 53 3.67 -2.93 11.68
C ARG A 53 3.15 -1.57 11.23
N VAL A 54 1.87 -1.31 11.42
CA VAL A 54 1.28 0.01 11.14
C VAL A 54 1.59 0.95 12.30
N VAL A 55 2.40 1.98 12.01
CA VAL A 55 2.82 2.98 12.99
C VAL A 55 1.82 4.13 13.04
N GLN A 56 1.34 4.56 11.87
CA GLN A 56 0.37 5.66 11.78
C GLN A 56 -0.54 5.49 10.58
N ARG A 57 -1.78 5.99 10.72
CA ARG A 57 -2.77 6.11 9.64
C ARG A 57 -3.07 7.58 9.42
N ARG A 58 -3.25 7.98 8.16
CA ARG A 58 -3.63 9.33 7.73
C ARG A 58 -2.84 10.42 8.48
N PHE A 59 -1.53 10.38 8.35
CA PHE A 59 -0.66 11.36 8.99
C PHE A 59 -0.84 12.73 8.33
N ARG A 60 -1.19 13.74 9.14
CA ARG A 60 -1.43 15.12 8.71
C ARG A 60 -0.30 16.02 9.21
N SER A 61 0.36 16.69 8.28
CA SER A 61 1.46 17.63 8.55
C SER A 61 1.10 19.09 8.25
N GLY A 62 -0.03 19.33 7.60
CA GLY A 62 -0.37 20.60 6.94
C GLY A 62 0.04 20.66 5.46
N HIS A 63 0.77 19.66 4.96
CA HIS A 63 1.00 19.45 3.53
C HIS A 63 0.01 18.40 2.98
N ARG A 64 0.51 17.41 2.25
CA ARG A 64 -0.30 16.26 1.80
C ARG A 64 -0.33 15.18 2.88
N ASP A 65 -1.52 14.65 3.16
CA ASP A 65 -1.66 13.54 4.09
C ASP A 65 -0.93 12.28 3.57
N ILE A 66 -0.29 11.52 4.46
CA ILE A 66 0.28 10.21 4.16
C ILE A 66 -0.72 9.15 4.64
N ASP A 67 -1.18 8.27 3.76
CA ASP A 67 -2.25 7.32 4.08
C ASP A 67 -1.83 6.34 5.18
N LEU A 68 -0.65 5.73 5.06
CA LEU A 68 -0.09 4.83 6.07
C LEU A 68 1.40 5.11 6.27
N VAL A 69 1.85 5.00 7.52
CA VAL A 69 3.27 4.83 7.87
C VAL A 69 3.41 3.45 8.48
N VAL A 70 4.23 2.63 7.87
CA VAL A 70 4.47 1.24 8.30
C VAL A 70 5.95 1.00 8.52
N GLU A 71 6.29 0.08 9.40
CA GLU A 71 7.68 -0.33 9.63
C GLU A 71 7.85 -1.84 9.64
N ARG A 72 9.02 -2.31 9.23
CA ARG A 72 9.47 -3.69 9.29
C ARG A 72 10.99 -3.74 9.20
N ASP A 73 11.64 -4.44 10.11
CA ASP A 73 13.09 -4.74 10.07
C ASP A 73 13.99 -3.51 9.84
N GLY A 74 13.74 -2.42 10.57
CA GLY A 74 14.51 -1.18 10.45
C GLY A 74 14.18 -0.34 9.20
N VAL A 75 13.18 -0.73 8.42
CA VAL A 75 12.64 0.06 7.30
C VAL A 75 11.33 0.72 7.72
N VAL A 76 11.20 2.02 7.47
CA VAL A 76 9.96 2.79 7.58
C VAL A 76 9.50 3.19 6.18
N ALA A 77 8.34 2.69 5.77
CA ALA A 77 7.72 3.03 4.49
C ALA A 77 6.55 4.00 4.69
N PHE A 78 6.59 5.10 3.96
CA PHE A 78 5.48 6.02 3.78
C PHE A 78 4.66 5.55 2.58
N VAL A 79 3.41 5.11 2.81
CA VAL A 79 2.61 4.44 1.80
C VAL A 79 1.48 5.34 1.32
N GLU A 80 1.39 5.52 0.00
CA GLU A 80 0.20 6.04 -0.69
C GLU A 80 -0.66 4.85 -1.14
N VAL A 81 -1.95 4.86 -0.82
CA VAL A 81 -2.90 3.81 -1.21
C VAL A 81 -3.75 4.27 -2.40
N LYS A 82 -3.79 3.46 -3.45
CA LYS A 82 -4.61 3.73 -4.65
C LYS A 82 -5.68 2.66 -4.84
N ALA A 83 -6.91 3.00 -4.46
CA ALA A 83 -8.07 2.15 -4.65
C ALA A 83 -8.73 2.40 -6.00
N ARG A 84 -9.01 1.34 -6.77
CA ARG A 84 -9.77 1.41 -8.03
C ARG A 84 -10.79 0.27 -8.16
N ARG A 85 -11.89 0.55 -8.86
CA ARG A 85 -12.85 -0.47 -9.32
C ARG A 85 -12.43 -0.95 -10.72
N GLY A 86 -12.62 -2.23 -11.00
CA GLY A 86 -12.33 -2.82 -12.30
C GLY A 86 -11.16 -3.78 -12.26
N ASP A 87 -10.60 -4.07 -13.43
CA ASP A 87 -9.74 -5.23 -13.66
C ASP A 87 -8.25 -4.90 -13.88
N ARG A 88 -7.89 -3.61 -13.92
CA ARG A 88 -6.55 -3.12 -14.24
C ARG A 88 -6.15 -1.98 -13.31
N PHE A 89 -4.92 -2.01 -12.82
CA PHE A 89 -4.40 -1.04 -11.85
C PHE A 89 -4.08 0.34 -12.47
N GLY A 90 -3.99 0.42 -13.80
CA GLY A 90 -3.34 1.52 -14.53
C GLY A 90 -1.90 1.16 -14.91
N GLY A 91 -1.07 2.15 -15.28
CA GLY A 91 0.39 1.99 -15.47
C GLY A 91 1.12 1.64 -14.16
N PRO A 92 2.41 1.97 -13.94
CA PRO A 92 3.10 1.60 -12.71
C PRO A 92 2.35 2.20 -11.51
N VAL A 93 1.68 1.36 -10.74
CA VAL A 93 0.35 1.62 -10.15
C VAL A 93 0.20 2.91 -9.35
N GLU A 94 -0.59 3.88 -9.78
CA GLU A 94 -0.30 4.85 -10.85
C GLU A 94 0.65 5.94 -10.32
N ALA A 95 1.72 6.23 -11.06
CA ALA A 95 2.80 7.15 -10.72
C ALA A 95 2.34 8.38 -9.91
N VAL A 96 2.93 8.53 -8.72
CA VAL A 96 2.77 9.76 -7.93
C VAL A 96 3.44 10.87 -8.72
N ASN A 97 2.67 11.84 -9.22
CA ASN A 97 3.25 12.92 -10.02
C ASN A 97 4.23 13.76 -9.18
N TRP A 98 5.13 14.48 -9.85
CA TRP A 98 6.20 15.26 -9.20
C TRP A 98 5.69 16.21 -8.09
N ARG A 99 4.52 16.84 -8.32
CA ARG A 99 3.91 17.76 -7.34
C ARG A 99 3.47 17.01 -6.09
N LYS A 100 2.84 15.84 -6.25
CA LYS A 100 2.46 14.97 -5.13
C LYS A 100 3.69 14.44 -4.39
N GLN A 101 4.73 14.01 -5.11
CA GLN A 101 5.98 13.54 -4.49
C GLN A 101 6.60 14.62 -3.61
N LYS A 102 6.65 15.87 -4.09
CA LYS A 102 7.19 17.01 -3.32
C LYS A 102 6.41 17.26 -2.03
N GLU A 103 5.07 17.26 -2.09
CA GLU A 103 4.24 17.48 -0.90
C GLU A 103 4.29 16.29 0.07
N LEU A 104 4.31 15.05 -0.43
CA LEU A 104 4.51 13.86 0.40
C LEU A 104 5.88 13.89 1.06
N GLY A 105 6.95 14.26 0.34
CA GLY A 105 8.30 14.38 0.87
C GLY A 105 8.41 15.44 1.98
N ARG A 106 7.62 16.52 1.91
CA ARG A 106 7.51 17.47 3.03
C ARG A 106 6.85 16.83 4.25
N SER A 107 5.74 16.12 4.07
CA SER A 107 5.10 15.37 5.16
C SER A 107 6.02 14.32 5.77
N ALA A 108 6.72 13.54 4.95
CA ALA A 108 7.64 12.51 5.43
C ALA A 108 8.74 13.14 6.28
N ARG A 109 9.33 14.27 5.87
CA ARG A 109 10.32 15.00 6.69
C ARG A 109 9.77 15.44 8.05
N VAL A 110 8.53 15.96 8.08
CA VAL A 110 7.87 16.33 9.34
C VAL A 110 7.61 15.08 10.21
N TRP A 111 7.32 13.93 9.61
CA TRP A 111 7.16 12.69 10.35
C TRP A 111 8.49 12.21 10.93
N VAL A 112 9.55 12.17 10.11
CA VAL A 112 10.90 11.75 10.50
C VAL A 112 11.46 12.65 11.60
N SER A 113 11.26 13.96 11.53
CA SER A 113 11.75 14.87 12.58
C SER A 113 11.08 14.65 13.94
N ARG A 114 9.87 14.07 13.97
CA ARG A 114 9.09 13.83 15.19
C ARG A 114 9.27 12.42 15.75
N HIS A 115 9.48 11.43 14.89
CA HIS A 115 9.42 10.01 15.25
C HIS A 115 10.59 9.17 14.75
N GLY A 116 11.42 9.74 13.88
CA GLY A 116 12.49 9.02 13.20
C GLY A 116 13.63 8.61 14.13
N ARG A 117 14.33 7.55 13.74
CA ARG A 117 15.52 7.00 14.40
C ARG A 117 16.68 7.03 13.42
N SER A 118 17.88 7.29 13.91
CA SER A 118 19.08 7.44 13.08
C SER A 118 19.46 6.20 12.28
N HIS A 119 19.01 5.01 12.69
CA HIS A 119 19.32 3.73 12.04
C HIS A 119 18.22 3.21 11.12
N ASP A 120 17.08 3.90 11.04
CA ASP A 120 15.99 3.48 10.15
C ASP A 120 16.32 3.86 8.69
N ALA A 121 15.97 2.98 7.76
CA ALA A 121 15.87 3.32 6.35
C ALA A 121 14.46 3.87 6.06
N TYR A 122 14.37 4.92 5.25
CA TYR A 122 13.10 5.56 4.90
C TYR A 122 12.85 5.50 3.41
N ARG A 123 11.62 5.14 3.01
CA ARG A 123 11.22 5.10 1.60
C ARG A 123 9.75 5.44 1.38
N PHE A 124 9.40 5.68 0.11
CA PHE A 124 8.01 5.78 -0.30
C PHE A 124 7.58 4.54 -1.06
N ASP A 125 6.45 3.98 -0.64
CA ASP A 125 5.83 2.84 -1.29
C ASP A 125 4.46 3.25 -1.84
N VAL A 126 3.97 2.50 -2.83
CA VAL A 126 2.59 2.62 -3.30
C VAL A 126 1.91 1.27 -3.19
N VAL A 127 0.71 1.24 -2.62
CA VAL A 127 -0.14 0.05 -2.60
C VAL A 127 -1.37 0.31 -3.46
N GLY A 128 -1.45 -0.41 -4.58
CA GLY A 128 -2.64 -0.49 -5.41
C GLY A 128 -3.64 -1.51 -4.85
N VAL A 129 -4.91 -1.13 -4.80
CA VAL A 129 -6.02 -2.02 -4.42
C VAL A 129 -7.06 -2.00 -5.55
N LEU A 130 -7.20 -3.12 -6.25
CA LEU A 130 -8.28 -3.33 -7.22
C LEU A 130 -9.40 -4.14 -6.60
N VAL A 131 -10.62 -3.64 -6.76
CA VAL A 131 -11.84 -4.32 -6.33
C VAL A 131 -12.71 -4.63 -7.54
N GLU A 132 -12.95 -5.91 -7.76
CA GLU A 132 -13.79 -6.45 -8.84
C GLU A 132 -14.83 -7.41 -8.25
N GLY A 133 -16.02 -6.88 -7.96
CA GLY A 133 -17.04 -7.61 -7.21
C GLY A 133 -16.52 -8.02 -5.83
N GLN A 134 -16.36 -9.33 -5.61
CA GLN A 134 -15.80 -9.88 -4.37
C GLN A 134 -14.30 -10.20 -4.44
N ARG A 135 -13.66 -9.97 -5.58
CA ARG A 135 -12.24 -10.23 -5.78
C ARG A 135 -11.45 -8.96 -5.47
N VAL A 136 -10.36 -9.13 -4.74
CA VAL A 136 -9.40 -8.06 -4.48
C VAL A 136 -8.06 -8.47 -5.06
N ARG A 137 -7.45 -7.57 -5.83
CA ARG A 137 -6.05 -7.71 -6.24
C ARG A 137 -5.26 -6.58 -5.61
N ILE A 138 -4.09 -6.91 -5.07
CA ILE A 138 -3.22 -5.95 -4.42
C ILE A 138 -1.85 -6.01 -5.09
N ARG A 139 -1.28 -4.84 -5.34
CA ARG A 139 0.10 -4.70 -5.82
C ARG A 139 0.81 -3.70 -4.93
N HIS A 140 1.96 -4.10 -4.40
CA HIS A 140 2.82 -3.24 -3.58
C HIS A 140 4.07 -2.93 -4.40
N VAL A 141 4.28 -1.65 -4.65
CA VAL A 141 5.47 -1.11 -5.30
C VAL A 141 6.31 -0.48 -4.21
N GLU A 142 7.37 -1.18 -3.83
CA GLU A 142 8.40 -0.66 -2.93
C GLU A 142 9.27 0.38 -3.65
N ASP A 143 9.78 1.36 -2.91
CA ASP A 143 10.69 2.40 -3.45
C ASP A 143 10.11 3.09 -4.70
N ALA A 144 8.79 3.34 -4.66
CA ALA A 144 8.00 3.82 -5.78
C ALA A 144 8.45 5.19 -6.30
N PHE A 145 9.09 6.00 -5.45
CA PHE A 145 9.79 7.21 -5.85
C PHE A 145 10.84 7.64 -4.80
N PRO A 146 11.86 8.41 -5.19
CA PRO A 146 12.92 8.82 -4.27
C PRO A 146 12.41 9.70 -3.12
N LEU A 147 12.79 9.34 -1.90
CA LEU A 147 12.65 10.19 -0.73
C LEU A 147 13.92 11.03 -0.56
N HIS A 148 13.80 12.35 -0.77
CA HIS A 148 14.88 13.28 -0.50
C HIS A 148 14.70 13.86 0.91
N LEU A 149 15.49 13.38 1.87
CA LEU A 149 15.51 13.88 3.25
C LEU A 149 16.48 15.06 3.46
N SER A 150 17.37 15.33 2.50
CA SER A 150 18.25 16.50 2.53
C SER A 150 17.49 17.80 2.24
N ALA A 151 17.97 18.90 2.83
CA ALA A 151 17.47 20.25 2.60
C ALA A 151 17.84 20.77 1.22
#